data_AF-M5RM79-F1
#
_entry.id   AF-M5RM79-F1
#
_cell.length_a   1.000
_cell.length_b   1.000
_cell.length_c   1.000
_cell.angle_alpha   90.00
_cell.angle_beta   90.00
_cell.angle_gamma   90.00
#
_symmetry.space_group_name_H-M   'P 1'
#
loop_
_entity.id
_entity.type
_entity.pdbx_description
1 polymer ?
#
loop_
_entity_poly.entity_id
_entity_poly.type
_entity_poly.pdbx_seq_one_letter_code
_entity_poly.pdbx_strand_id
1 'polypeptide(L)' 'MDGSQPILYVVHDEDGDWQFLDGGDVSEEDAATVSLKNISKRDPSIMSLADLPVGWAAERPAVDKEWERFER' A
#
# COMPACT_ATOMS: atom_id res chain seq x y z
N MET A 1 -12.38 -11.95 12.63
CA MET A 1 -11.13 -11.25 12.98
C MET A 1 -11.22 -9.88 12.32
N ASP A 2 -10.88 -8.83 13.05
CA ASP A 2 -11.06 -7.45 12.60
C ASP A 2 -10.11 -7.19 11.43
N GLY A 3 -10.64 -7.05 10.21
CA GLY A 3 -9.90 -6.84 8.95
C GLY A 3 -9.20 -5.48 8.87
N SER A 4 -8.61 -5.05 9.98
CA SER A 4 -7.99 -3.75 10.16
C SER A 4 -6.46 -3.85 10.06
N GLN A 5 -5.93 -4.76 9.25
CA GLN A 5 -4.47 -4.84 9.08
C GLN A 5 -3.93 -3.54 8.46
N PRO A 6 -2.78 -3.04 8.96
CA PRO A 6 -2.17 -1.81 8.48
C PRO A 6 -1.48 -2.06 7.14
N ILE A 7 -1.57 -1.11 6.22
CA ILE A 7 -0.82 -1.20 4.96
C ILE A 7 0.64 -0.90 5.25
N LEU A 8 1.54 -1.86 5.08
CA LEU A 8 2.98 -1.67 5.32
C LEU A 8 3.79 -1.69 4.03
N TYR A 9 3.20 -2.16 2.93
CA TYR A 9 3.88 -2.32 1.67
C TYR A 9 2.96 -1.97 0.50
N VAL A 10 3.48 -1.23 -0.47
CA VAL A 10 2.73 -0.77 -1.64
C VAL A 10 3.57 -0.97 -2.89
N VAL A 11 2.96 -1.52 -3.93
CA VAL A 11 3.60 -1.69 -5.23
C VAL A 11 2.77 -0.99 -6.28
N HIS A 12 3.43 -0.21 -7.13
CA HIS A 12 2.86 0.27 -8.37
C HIS A 12 3.42 -0.57 -9.52
N ASP A 13 2.63 -1.55 -9.95
CA ASP A 13 3.04 -2.51 -10.96
C ASP A 13 3.09 -1.87 -12.36
N GLU A 14 3.73 -2.55 -13.30
CA GLU A 14 3.97 -2.11 -14.69
C GLU A 14 2.66 -1.82 -15.43
N ASP A 15 1.59 -2.52 -15.07
CA ASP A 15 0.25 -2.37 -15.64
C ASP A 15 -0.47 -1.10 -15.12
N GLY A 16 0.11 -0.40 -14.13
CA GLY A 16 -0.48 0.75 -13.45
C GLY A 16 -1.41 0.38 -12.29
N ASP A 17 -1.44 -0.90 -11.92
CA ASP A 17 -2.18 -1.40 -10.78
C ASP A 17 -1.44 -1.16 -9.46
N TRP A 18 -2.23 -0.85 -8.42
CA TRP A 18 -1.74 -0.60 -7.07
C TRP A 18 -2.03 -1.79 -6.18
N GLN A 19 -0.97 -2.38 -5.62
CA GLN A 19 -1.08 -3.46 -4.64
C GLN A 19 -0.74 -2.92 -3.27
N PHE A 20 -1.64 -3.11 -2.29
CA PHE A 20 -1.46 -2.71 -0.90
C PHE A 20 -1.41 -3.96 -0.04
N LEU A 21 -0.30 -4.16 0.67
CA LEU A 21 0.03 -5.36 1.41
C LEU A 21 0.32 -4.97 2.87
N ASP A 22 -0.05 -5.84 3.81
CA ASP A 22 0.13 -5.60 5.26
C ASP A 22 1.54 -5.96 5.75
N GLY A 23 2.41 -6.45 4.86
CA GLY A 23 3.74 -6.94 5.22
C GLY A 23 3.74 -8.36 5.82
N GLY A 24 2.57 -8.96 6.04
CA GLY A 24 2.40 -10.38 6.37
C GLY A 24 2.01 -11.24 5.17
N ASP A 25 1.87 -12.55 5.41
CA ASP A 25 1.28 -13.51 4.47
C ASP A 25 -0.16 -13.07 4.14
N VAL A 26 -0.33 -12.44 2.99
CA VAL A 26 -1.65 -12.07 2.47
C VAL A 26 -2.33 -13.34 1.96
N SER A 27 -3.36 -13.79 2.67
CA SER A 27 -4.35 -14.69 2.09
C SER A 27 -5.11 -13.91 1.01
N GLU A 28 -5.15 -14.43 -0.22
CA GLU A 28 -5.88 -13.89 -1.39
C GLU A 28 -7.37 -13.56 -1.10
N GLU A 29 -7.92 -14.07 -0.01
CA GLU A 29 -9.29 -13.84 0.47
C GLU A 29 -9.55 -12.40 0.98
N ASP A 30 -8.50 -11.62 1.31
CA ASP A 30 -8.64 -10.23 1.83
C ASP A 30 -8.32 -9.15 0.77
N ALA A 31 -8.11 -9.54 -0.49
CA ALA A 31 -7.82 -8.63 -1.58
C ALA A 31 -9.07 -7.80 -1.96
N ALA A 32 -9.32 -6.71 -1.24
CA ALA A 32 -10.34 -5.74 -1.58
C ALA A 32 -9.78 -4.69 -2.55
N THR A 33 -10.35 -4.58 -3.75
CA THR A 33 -10.07 -3.46 -4.66
C THR A 33 -10.66 -2.17 -4.09
N VAL A 34 -9.86 -1.44 -3.33
CA VAL A 34 -10.22 -0.15 -2.75
C VAL A 34 -9.55 0.98 -3.53
N SER A 35 -10.28 2.03 -3.83
CA SER A 35 -9.70 3.21 -4.47
C SER A 35 -8.63 3.83 -3.55
N LEU A 36 -7.52 4.32 -4.11
CA LEU A 36 -6.52 5.16 -3.41
C LEU A 36 -7.16 6.23 -2.52
N LYS A 37 -8.26 6.83 -2.96
CA LYS A 37 -9.03 7.82 -2.21
C LYS A 37 -9.70 7.26 -0.94
N ASN A 38 -10.17 6.02 -0.96
CA ASN A 38 -10.75 5.36 0.22
C ASN A 38 -9.65 4.90 1.18
N ILE A 39 -8.55 4.33 0.65
CA ILE A 39 -7.37 4.02 1.47
C ILE A 39 -6.81 5.28 2.12
N SER A 40 -6.67 6.39 1.38
CA SER A 40 -6.14 7.65 1.91
C SER A 40 -6.97 8.22 3.07
N LYS A 41 -8.28 7.96 3.09
CA LYS A 41 -9.13 8.33 4.24
C LYS A 41 -8.85 7.47 5.48
N ARG A 42 -8.44 6.22 5.28
CA ARG A 42 -8.05 5.29 6.35
C ARG A 42 -6.62 5.52 6.80
N ASP A 43 -5.72 5.79 5.85
CA ASP A 43 -4.29 6.03 6.05
C ASP A 43 -3.83 7.21 5.16
N PRO A 44 -3.72 8.43 5.73
CA PRO A 44 -3.36 9.60 4.95
C PRO A 44 -1.92 9.55 4.43
N SER A 45 -1.03 8.74 5.01
CA SER A 45 0.36 8.61 4.57
C SER A 45 0.47 8.01 3.16
N ILE A 46 -0.57 7.29 2.69
CA ILE A 46 -0.66 6.78 1.31
C ILE A 46 -0.74 7.91 0.29
N MET A 47 -1.22 9.11 0.64
CA MET A 47 -1.16 10.26 -0.28
C MET A 47 0.27 10.61 -0.67
N SER A 48 1.24 10.39 0.22
CA SER A 48 2.65 10.57 -0.10
C SER A 48 3.13 9.60 -1.17
N LEU A 49 2.43 8.48 -1.38
CA LEU A 49 2.72 7.54 -2.45
C LEU A 49 1.89 7.81 -3.70
N ALA A 50 0.88 8.69 -3.71
CA ALA A 50 0.06 8.92 -4.90
C ALA A 50 0.85 9.42 -6.15
N ASP A 51 2.08 9.86 -5.95
CA ASP A 51 3.05 10.29 -6.97
C ASP A 51 4.11 9.20 -7.29
N LEU A 52 3.99 7.99 -6.73
CA LEU A 52 4.94 6.91 -6.96
C LEU A 52 4.91 6.51 -8.45
N PRO A 53 6.05 6.51 -9.15
CA PRO A 53 6.10 6.10 -10.55
C PRO A 53 5.77 4.61 -10.71
N VAL A 54 5.36 4.25 -11.93
CA VAL A 54 5.14 2.85 -12.33
C VAL A 54 6.47 2.09 -12.22
N GLY A 55 6.43 0.85 -11.71
CA GLY A 55 7.61 0.02 -11.47
C GLY A 55 8.33 0.33 -10.16
N TRP A 56 7.75 1.14 -9.28
CA TRP A 56 8.31 1.43 -7.98
C TRP A 56 7.47 0.80 -6.87
N ALA A 57 8.14 0.51 -5.76
CA ALA A 57 7.53 0.03 -4.55
C ALA A 57 7.84 0.97 -3.38
N ALA A 58 7.03 0.88 -2.34
CA ALA A 58 7.24 1.60 -1.11
C ALA A 58 6.90 0.72 0.08
N GLU A 59 7.76 0.70 1.08
CA GLU A 59 7.55 -0.03 2.33
C GLU A 59 7.68 0.89 3.53
N ARG A 60 7.02 0.53 4.64
CA ARG A 60 7.20 1.21 5.92
C ARG A 60 7.16 0.21 7.05
N PRO A 61 7.95 0.40 8.11
CA PRO A 61 7.95 -0.50 9.26
C PRO A 61 6.69 -0.38 10.13
N ALA A 62 5.96 0.74 10.06
CA ALA A 62 4.71 0.94 10.79
C ALA A 62 3.86 2.06 10.17
N VAL A 63 2.56 2.12 10.48
CA VAL A 63 1.62 3.15 9.96
C VAL A 63 2.04 4.59 10.24
N ASP A 64 2.77 4.79 11.33
CA ASP A 64 3.24 6.10 11.81
C ASP A 64 4.64 6.46 11.28
N LYS A 65 5.22 5.60 10.43
CA LYS A 65 6.57 5.78 9.88
C LYS A 65 6.52 6.22 8.43
N GLU A 66 7.59 6.90 8.03
CA GLU A 66 7.79 7.34 6.64
C GLU A 66 7.92 6.14 5.71
N TRP A 67 7.44 6.34 4.48
CA TRP A 67 7.57 5.36 3.41
C TRP A 67 8.97 5.41 2.81
N GLU A 68 9.64 4.28 2.80
CA GLU A 68 10.86 4.06 2.05
C GLU A 68 10.49 3.62 0.64
N ARG A 69 10.81 4.45 -0.34
CA ARG A 69 10.50 4.20 -1.75
C ARG A 69 11.73 3.63 -2.44
N PHE A 70 11.53 2.62 -3.27
CA PHE A 70 12.60 2.01 -4.04
C PHE A 70 12.08 1.52 -5.39
N GLU A 71 12.99 1.45 -6.36
CA GLU A 71 12.71 0.90 -7.69
C GLU A 71 12.65 -0.63 -7.61
N ARG A 72 11.68 -1.23 -8.31
CA ARG A 72 11.47 -2.69 -8.33
C ARG A 72 12.01 -3.30 -9.62
#